data_AF-A0A382NC16-F1
#
_entry.id   AF-A0A382NC16-F1
#
_cell.length_a   1.000
_cell.length_b   1.000
_cell.length_c   1.000
_cell.angle_alpha   90.00
_cell.angle_beta   90.00
_cell.angle_gamma   90.00
#
_symmetry.space_group_name_H-M   'P 1'
#
loop_
_entity.id
_entity.type
_entity.pdbx_description
1 polymer ?
#
loop_
_entity_poly.entity_id
_entity_poly.type
_entity_poly.pdbx_seq_one_letter_code
_entity_poly.pdbx_strand_id
1 'polypeptide(L)'
;VFGICAEAAVYGSFYASQHLLPHCNIMSRLTSYLGSVSDAAIFSELRNTTMIPCQRYLFDIPEDIAYFNCAYMSPLLKNVVSAGQEGVARKAQPWRITPPDFFAMPERARALFAKLINATADNIAIVPACSYGTATAAQNLPVSKGQKLLVLQDQFPSNVY
;
A
#
# COMPACT_ATOMS: atom_id res chain seq x y z
N VAL A 1 10.25 -7.27 10.06
CA VAL A 1 10.75 -6.60 8.84
C VAL A 1 9.55 -6.25 7.99
N PHE A 2 9.09 -5.00 8.04
CA PHE A 2 8.07 -4.52 7.12
C PHE A 2 8.79 -3.96 5.89
N GLY A 3 8.61 -4.60 4.75
CA GLY A 3 9.15 -4.13 3.48
C GLY A 3 8.39 -2.89 3.03
N ILE A 4 9.10 -1.79 2.74
CA ILE A 4 8.51 -0.73 1.91
C ILE A 4 8.47 -1.30 0.49
N CYS A 5 7.29 -1.76 0.10
CA CYS A 5 6.94 -1.90 -1.29
C CYS A 5 5.81 -0.91 -1.53
N ALA A 6 6.12 0.24 -2.11
CA ALA A 6 5.10 1.07 -2.73
C ALA A 6 4.56 0.27 -3.92
N GLU A 7 3.54 -0.58 -3.70
CA GLU A 7 2.48 -0.97 -4.68
C GLU A 7 1.80 -2.33 -4.43
N ALA A 8 2.27 -3.21 -3.54
CA ALA A 8 1.82 -4.61 -3.59
C ALA A 8 0.93 -5.10 -2.43
N ALA A 9 -0.02 -4.29 -1.97
CA ALA A 9 -0.97 -4.71 -0.92
C ALA A 9 -2.39 -5.05 -1.40
N VAL A 10 -2.77 -4.86 -2.67
CA VAL A 10 -4.22 -4.77 -2.99
C VAL A 10 -4.76 -5.74 -4.05
N TYR A 11 -3.92 -6.58 -4.64
CA TYR A 11 -4.41 -7.52 -5.67
C TYR A 11 -5.33 -8.63 -5.14
N GLY A 12 -5.28 -8.97 -3.84
CA GLY A 12 -6.14 -9.99 -3.24
C GLY A 12 -7.64 -9.65 -3.25
N SER A 13 -8.00 -8.36 -3.38
CA SER A 13 -9.42 -7.95 -3.46
C SER A 13 -9.97 -7.92 -4.89
N PHE A 14 -9.12 -7.94 -5.93
CA PHE A 14 -9.57 -7.79 -7.32
C PHE A 14 -9.74 -9.12 -8.05
N TYR A 15 -8.90 -10.14 -7.76
CA TYR A 15 -9.10 -11.49 -8.32
C TYR A 15 -10.38 -12.15 -7.79
N ALA A 16 -10.74 -11.89 -6.53
CA ALA A 16 -12.04 -12.30 -5.98
C ALA A 16 -13.22 -11.64 -6.71
N SER A 17 -13.03 -10.47 -7.34
CA SER A 17 -14.08 -9.74 -8.06
C SER A 17 -14.32 -10.29 -9.48
N GLN A 18 -13.27 -10.76 -10.17
CA GLN A 18 -13.41 -11.30 -11.53
C GLN A 18 -14.01 -12.72 -11.60
N HIS A 19 -14.17 -13.39 -10.45
CA HIS A 19 -14.88 -14.66 -10.31
C HIS A 19 -16.09 -14.58 -9.36
N LEU A 20 -16.64 -13.38 -9.15
CA LEU A 20 -17.95 -13.23 -8.52
C LEU A 20 -19.01 -13.91 -9.39
N LEU A 21 -19.33 -15.15 -9.02
CA LEU A 21 -20.61 -15.79 -9.28
C LEU A 21 -21.74 -14.76 -9.08
N PRO A 22 -22.81 -14.79 -9.90
CA PRO A 22 -23.88 -13.78 -9.91
C PRO A 22 -24.73 -13.67 -8.62
N HIS A 23 -24.25 -14.20 -7.49
CA HIS A 23 -24.95 -14.31 -6.22
C HIS A 23 -24.28 -13.59 -5.04
N CYS A 24 -23.10 -12.97 -5.19
CA CYS A 24 -22.48 -12.24 -4.08
C CYS A 24 -22.92 -10.78 -4.03
N ASN A 25 -24.13 -10.56 -3.51
CA ASN A 25 -24.63 -9.24 -3.15
C ASN A 25 -24.00 -8.78 -1.83
N ILE A 26 -22.72 -8.38 -1.87
CA ILE A 26 -21.95 -7.97 -0.68
C ILE A 26 -22.59 -6.74 0.02
N MET A 27 -23.29 -5.90 -0.75
CA MET A 27 -24.02 -4.73 -0.24
C MET A 27 -25.29 -5.10 0.54
N SER A 28 -25.93 -6.25 0.25
CA SER A 28 -27.13 -6.67 0.99
C SER A 28 -26.82 -7.37 2.32
N ARG A 29 -25.59 -7.86 2.53
CA ARG A 29 -25.17 -8.51 3.79
C ARG A 29 -24.62 -7.52 4.81
N LEU A 30 -23.98 -6.43 4.37
CA LEU A 30 -23.55 -5.34 5.25
C LEU A 30 -24.74 -4.67 5.97
N THR A 31 -25.88 -4.53 5.28
CA THR A 31 -27.12 -4.00 5.84
C THR A 31 -27.80 -4.91 6.87
N SER A 32 -27.52 -6.22 6.86
CA SER A 32 -28.08 -7.15 7.85
C SER A 32 -27.32 -7.21 9.20
N TYR A 33 -26.05 -6.82 9.23
CA TYR A 33 -25.22 -6.83 10.45
C TYR A 33 -25.22 -5.49 11.18
N LEU A 34 -25.52 -4.40 10.47
CA LEU A 34 -25.74 -3.07 11.01
C LEU A 34 -27.26 -2.88 11.15
N GLY A 35 -27.83 -3.32 12.28
CA GLY A 35 -29.25 -3.12 12.56
C GLY A 35 -29.67 -1.67 12.26
N SER A 36 -30.86 -1.47 11.67
CA SER A 36 -31.37 -0.23 11.06
C SER A 36 -30.74 1.09 11.53
N VAL A 37 -29.52 1.38 11.10
CA VAL A 37 -28.91 2.69 11.30
C VAL A 37 -29.49 3.55 10.19
N SER A 38 -30.35 4.50 10.53
CA SER A 38 -30.90 5.42 9.53
C SER A 38 -29.76 6.13 8.81
N ASP A 39 -29.88 6.33 7.50
CA ASP A 39 -28.90 7.07 6.70
C ASP A 39 -28.56 8.42 7.35
N ALA A 40 -29.56 9.08 7.97
CA ALA A 40 -29.40 10.33 8.70
C ALA A 40 -28.41 10.27 9.87
N ALA A 41 -28.34 9.13 10.58
CA ALA A 41 -27.41 8.92 11.69
C ALA A 41 -25.98 8.68 11.17
N ILE A 42 -25.80 7.90 10.10
CA ILE A 42 -24.51 7.72 9.42
C ILE A 42 -23.99 9.06 8.90
N PHE A 43 -24.84 9.83 8.21
CA PHE A 43 -24.48 11.17 7.73
C PHE A 43 -24.24 12.17 8.86
N SER A 44 -24.86 12.00 10.04
CA SER A 44 -24.57 12.83 11.22
C SER A 44 -23.19 12.51 11.82
N GLU A 45 -22.85 11.23 11.96
CA GLU A 45 -21.53 10.77 12.44
C GLU A 45 -20.39 11.18 11.49
N LEU A 46 -20.61 11.04 10.18
CA LEU A 46 -19.67 11.46 9.13
C LEU A 46 -19.48 12.99 9.05
N ARG A 47 -20.46 13.77 9.51
CA ARG A 47 -20.34 15.25 9.60
C ARG A 47 -19.55 15.71 10.83
N ASN A 48 -19.48 14.90 11.88
CA ASN A 48 -18.73 15.20 13.10
C ASN A 48 -17.24 14.80 13.01
N THR A 49 -16.84 14.04 11.99
CA THR A 49 -15.44 13.83 11.67
C THR A 49 -14.98 14.94 10.73
N THR A 50 -13.90 15.63 11.08
CA THR A 50 -13.29 16.63 10.20
C THR A 50 -12.79 15.94 8.94
N MET A 51 -13.60 15.95 7.90
CA MET A 51 -13.24 15.40 6.60
C MET A 51 -11.99 16.09 6.09
N ILE A 52 -11.02 15.30 5.63
CA ILE A 52 -9.85 15.84 4.94
C ILE A 52 -10.33 16.65 3.72
N PRO A 53 -9.83 17.88 3.50
CA PRO A 53 -10.18 18.64 2.31
C PRO A 53 -9.78 17.90 1.03
N CYS A 54 -10.44 18.20 -0.09
CA CYS A 54 -10.07 17.63 -1.39
C CYS A 54 -8.62 17.97 -1.74
N GLN A 55 -7.81 16.95 -2.01
CA GLN A 55 -6.38 17.08 -2.36
C GLN A 55 -6.10 16.77 -3.84
N ARG A 56 -7.12 16.76 -4.71
CA ARG A 56 -6.98 16.45 -6.15
C ARG A 56 -5.87 17.27 -6.81
N TYR A 57 -5.70 18.53 -6.39
CA TYR A 57 -4.69 19.44 -6.92
C TYR A 57 -3.24 18.94 -6.77
N LEU A 58 -2.96 18.01 -5.84
CA LEU A 58 -1.65 17.40 -5.64
C LEU A 58 -1.29 16.36 -6.71
N PHE A 59 -2.28 15.88 -7.45
CA PHE A 59 -2.14 14.85 -8.48
C PHE A 59 -2.35 15.46 -9.86
N ASP A 60 -1.87 14.76 -10.88
CA ASP A 60 -2.10 15.12 -12.28
C ASP A 60 -3.21 14.24 -12.86
N ILE A 61 -4.46 14.55 -12.49
CA ILE A 61 -5.66 13.84 -12.96
C ILE A 61 -6.54 14.83 -13.73
N PRO A 62 -6.79 14.61 -15.03
CA PRO A 62 -7.66 15.47 -15.84
C PRO A 62 -9.06 15.60 -15.24
N GLU A 63 -9.70 16.76 -15.35
CA GLU A 63 -10.97 17.07 -14.66
C GLU A 63 -12.12 16.12 -15.04
N ASP A 64 -12.10 15.60 -16.26
CA ASP A 64 -13.06 14.66 -16.81
C ASP A 64 -12.78 13.18 -16.43
N ILE A 65 -11.74 12.91 -15.66
CA ILE A 65 -11.36 11.55 -15.23
C ILE A 65 -11.68 11.30 -13.76
N ALA A 66 -12.52 10.28 -13.54
CA ALA A 66 -12.76 9.66 -12.24
C ALA A 66 -11.98 8.32 -12.15
N TYR A 67 -10.87 8.33 -11.41
CA TYR A 67 -9.98 7.18 -11.30
C TYR A 67 -10.24 6.39 -10.01
N PHE A 68 -10.81 5.19 -10.13
CA PHE A 68 -11.16 4.32 -8.99
C PHE A 68 -10.24 3.10 -8.83
N ASN A 69 -9.13 3.03 -9.57
CA ASN A 69 -8.21 1.89 -9.57
C ASN A 69 -6.91 2.13 -8.76
N CYS A 70 -6.97 3.01 -7.74
CA CYS A 70 -5.81 3.34 -6.90
C CYS A 70 -5.23 2.14 -6.15
N ALA A 71 -6.07 1.13 -5.89
CA ALA A 71 -5.67 -0.15 -5.32
C ALA A 71 -4.65 -0.90 -6.20
N TYR A 72 -4.88 -0.91 -7.52
CA TYR A 72 -3.96 -1.53 -8.46
C TYR A 72 -2.73 -0.65 -8.71
N MET A 73 -2.97 0.64 -8.97
CA MET A 73 -1.93 1.58 -9.37
C MET A 73 -2.37 2.97 -8.94
N SER A 74 -1.73 3.55 -7.92
CA SER A 74 -2.04 4.90 -7.47
C SER A 74 -1.37 5.95 -8.37
N PRO A 75 -2.04 7.06 -8.72
CA PRO A 75 -1.35 8.19 -9.34
C PRO A 75 -0.30 8.74 -8.39
N LEU A 76 0.86 9.10 -8.93
CA LEU A 76 1.90 9.77 -8.14
C LEU A 76 1.51 11.21 -7.85
N LEU A 77 1.88 11.69 -6.66
CA LEU A 77 1.84 13.12 -6.35
C LEU A 77 2.83 13.87 -7.27
N LYS A 78 2.49 15.11 -7.64
CA LYS A 78 3.38 15.98 -8.45
C LYS A 78 4.77 16.15 -7.82
N ASN A 79 4.84 16.25 -6.49
CA ASN A 79 6.12 16.37 -5.77
C ASN A 79 6.95 15.07 -5.82
N VAL A 80 6.32 13.90 -5.85
CA VAL A 80 7.00 12.61 -6.00
C VAL A 80 7.57 12.47 -7.41
N VAL A 81 6.83 12.92 -8.44
CA VAL A 81 7.33 12.98 -9.81
C VAL A 81 8.58 13.86 -9.90
N SER A 82 8.53 15.08 -9.32
CA SER A 82 9.70 15.99 -9.27
C SER A 82 10.90 15.36 -8.57
N ALA A 83 10.70 14.75 -7.40
CA ALA A 83 11.77 14.10 -6.65
C ALA A 83 12.40 12.92 -7.42
N GLY A 84 11.59 12.16 -8.18
CA GLY A 84 12.08 11.10 -9.06
C GLY A 84 12.98 11.65 -10.18
N GLN A 85 12.55 12.73 -10.83
CA GLN A 85 13.34 13.40 -11.88
C GLN A 85 14.68 13.94 -11.33
N GLU A 86 14.66 14.56 -10.15
CA GLU A 86 15.88 15.03 -9.46
C GLU A 86 16.83 13.87 -9.13
N GLY A 87 16.30 12.73 -8.68
CA GLY A 87 17.10 11.53 -8.40
C GLY A 87 17.81 11.00 -9.63
N VAL A 88 17.11 10.92 -10.77
CA VAL A 88 17.69 10.51 -12.06
C VAL A 88 18.76 11.50 -12.51
N ALA A 89 18.47 12.80 -12.44
CA ALA A 89 19.42 13.86 -12.81
C ALA A 89 20.70 13.81 -11.95
N ARG A 90 20.57 13.55 -10.64
CA ARG A 90 21.71 13.36 -9.74
C ARG A 90 22.56 12.15 -10.14
N LYS A 91 21.91 11.04 -10.49
CA LYS A 91 22.60 9.81 -10.93
C LYS A 91 23.35 9.99 -12.25
N ALA A 92 22.99 10.96 -13.08
CA ALA A 92 23.76 11.31 -14.29
C ALA A 92 25.14 11.92 -13.97
N GLN A 93 25.38 12.36 -12.74
CA GLN A 93 26.68 12.88 -12.26
C GLN A 93 27.15 12.12 -11.02
N PRO A 94 27.46 10.81 -11.15
CA PRO A 94 27.76 9.96 -10.00
C PRO A 94 29.01 10.41 -9.21
N TRP A 95 29.94 11.13 -9.85
CA TRP A 95 31.11 11.73 -9.18
C TRP A 95 30.77 12.84 -8.16
N ARG A 96 29.53 13.32 -8.13
CA ARG A 96 29.02 14.26 -7.12
C ARG A 96 28.32 13.57 -5.96
N ILE A 97 28.10 12.25 -6.03
CA ILE A 97 27.44 11.48 -4.97
C ILE A 97 28.51 11.04 -3.96
N THR A 98 28.33 11.44 -2.71
CA THR A 98 29.24 11.14 -1.61
C THR A 98 28.75 9.93 -0.81
N PRO A 99 29.62 9.22 -0.06
CA PRO A 99 29.20 8.09 0.78
C PRO A 99 28.01 8.41 1.73
N PRO A 100 27.94 9.59 2.39
CA PRO A 100 26.76 9.96 3.18
C PRO A 100 25.44 9.98 2.42
N ASP A 101 25.45 10.35 1.13
CA ASP A 101 24.24 10.43 0.30
C ASP A 101 23.56 9.07 0.11
N PHE A 102 24.32 7.98 0.20
CA PHE A 102 23.78 6.62 0.08
C PHE A 102 22.92 6.22 1.28
N PHE A 103 23.15 6.81 2.45
CA PHE A 103 22.46 6.44 3.69
C PHE A 103 21.41 7.46 4.09
N ALA A 104 21.68 8.75 3.91
CA ALA A 104 20.81 9.83 4.40
C ALA A 104 19.38 9.74 3.85
N MET A 105 19.22 9.48 2.55
CA MET A 105 17.90 9.43 1.90
C MET A 105 17.11 8.16 2.28
N PRO A 106 17.68 6.95 2.20
CA PRO A 106 17.02 5.73 2.71
C PRO A 106 16.61 5.81 4.17
N GLU A 107 17.49 6.31 5.05
CA GLU A 107 17.20 6.38 6.50
C GLU A 107 16.06 7.37 6.80
N ARG A 108 16.03 8.51 6.10
CA ARG A 108 14.89 9.42 6.18
C ARG A 108 13.59 8.76 5.73
N ALA A 109 13.60 8.01 4.63
CA ALA A 109 12.42 7.31 4.13
C ALA A 109 11.93 6.24 5.13
N ARG A 110 12.85 5.45 5.70
CA ARG A 110 12.54 4.46 6.75
C ARG A 110 11.90 5.12 7.97
N ALA A 111 12.48 6.23 8.46
CA ALA A 111 11.96 6.94 9.62
C ALA A 111 10.55 7.53 9.38
N LEU A 112 10.29 8.08 8.20
CA LEU A 112 8.97 8.62 7.85
C LEU A 112 7.92 7.52 7.73
N PHE A 113 8.25 6.42 7.05
CA PHE A 113 7.33 5.28 6.91
C PHE A 113 7.06 4.59 8.25
N ALA A 114 8.07 4.46 9.11
CA ALA A 114 7.91 3.89 10.43
C ALA A 114 6.85 4.64 11.27
N LYS A 115 6.81 5.98 11.18
CA LYS A 115 5.76 6.79 11.85
C LYS A 115 4.35 6.46 11.34
N LEU A 116 4.20 6.20 10.03
CA LEU A 116 2.91 5.91 9.41
C LEU A 116 2.30 4.59 9.93
N ILE A 117 3.15 3.60 10.21
CA ILE A 117 2.72 2.26 10.65
C ILE A 117 2.96 1.98 12.14
N ASN A 118 3.27 3.03 12.93
CA ASN A 118 3.58 2.92 14.35
C ASN A 118 4.73 1.92 14.68
N ALA A 119 5.86 2.07 13.98
CA ALA A 119 7.07 1.27 14.14
C ALA A 119 8.32 2.14 14.35
N THR A 120 9.50 1.52 14.46
CA THR A 120 10.81 2.21 14.40
C THR A 120 11.47 2.05 13.03
N ALA A 121 12.41 2.92 12.68
CA ALA A 121 13.16 2.82 11.41
C ALA A 121 13.86 1.46 11.27
N ASP A 122 14.37 0.89 12.36
CA ASP A 122 15.02 -0.42 12.42
C ASP A 122 14.08 -1.59 12.05
N ASN A 123 12.76 -1.39 12.13
CA ASN A 123 11.79 -2.40 11.71
C ASN A 123 11.51 -2.39 10.20
N ILE A 124 11.99 -1.37 9.48
CA ILE A 124 11.69 -1.13 8.07
C ILE A 124 12.87 -1.58 7.20
N ALA A 125 12.59 -2.35 6.16
CA ALA A 125 13.58 -2.64 5.11
C ALA A 125 13.10 -2.09 3.77
N ILE A 126 14.03 -1.54 2.98
CA ILE A 126 13.76 -1.15 1.60
C ILE A 126 14.16 -2.33 0.72
N VAL A 127 13.20 -2.91 0.01
CA VAL A 127 13.39 -4.09 -0.84
C VAL A 127 12.83 -3.81 -2.24
N PRO A 128 13.31 -4.50 -3.29
CA PRO A 128 12.89 -4.22 -4.67
C PRO A 128 11.40 -4.48 -4.95
N ALA A 129 10.80 -5.43 -4.25
CA ALA A 129 9.40 -5.84 -4.45
C ALA A 129 8.82 -6.49 -3.18
N CYS A 130 7.48 -6.53 -3.09
CA CYS A 130 6.79 -7.14 -1.96
C CYS A 130 7.00 -8.65 -1.90
N SER A 131 6.99 -9.33 -3.06
CA SER A 131 7.31 -10.76 -3.15
C SER A 131 8.68 -11.07 -2.56
N TYR A 132 9.68 -10.22 -2.82
CA TYR A 132 11.02 -10.36 -2.23
C TYR A 132 10.97 -10.17 -0.71
N GLY A 133 10.26 -9.15 -0.23
CA GLY A 133 10.07 -8.93 1.20
C GLY A 133 9.41 -10.12 1.91
N THR A 134 8.33 -10.66 1.34
CA THR A 134 7.61 -11.84 1.86
C THR A 134 8.50 -13.08 1.85
N ALA A 135 9.21 -13.34 0.76
CA ALA A 135 10.11 -14.49 0.65
C ALA A 135 11.26 -14.39 1.67
N THR A 136 11.88 -13.22 1.82
CA THR A 136 12.92 -12.99 2.84
C THR A 136 12.37 -13.20 4.25
N ALA A 137 11.18 -12.68 4.56
CA ALA A 137 10.57 -12.89 5.87
C ALA A 137 10.31 -14.38 6.14
N ALA A 138 9.75 -15.10 5.17
CA ALA A 138 9.46 -16.53 5.29
C ALA A 138 10.72 -17.38 5.52
N GLN A 139 11.82 -17.08 4.82
CA GLN A 139 13.09 -17.79 4.97
C GLN A 139 13.75 -17.61 6.36
N ASN A 140 13.36 -16.58 7.10
CA ASN A 140 13.88 -16.31 8.45
C ASN A 140 12.96 -16.86 9.56
N LEU A 141 11.86 -17.54 9.22
CA LEU A 141 11.01 -18.18 10.22
C LEU A 141 11.62 -19.52 10.69
N PRO A 142 11.63 -19.80 12.00
CA PRO A 142 12.12 -21.07 12.53
C PRO A 142 11.09 -22.19 12.26
N VAL A 143 11.15 -22.78 11.06
CA VAL A 143 10.26 -23.88 10.65
C VAL A 143 11.01 -25.20 10.69
N SER A 144 10.44 -26.19 11.37
CA SER A 144 10.96 -27.54 11.49
C SER A 144 10.14 -28.53 10.66
N LYS A 145 10.79 -29.64 10.26
CA LYS A 145 10.11 -30.74 9.55
C LYS A 145 8.91 -31.23 10.38
N GLY A 146 7.78 -31.43 9.71
CA GLY A 146 6.52 -31.89 10.33
C GLY A 146 5.59 -30.76 10.77
N GLN A 147 6.03 -29.50 10.75
CA GLN A 147 5.14 -28.35 10.93
C GLN A 147 4.33 -28.05 9.65
N LYS A 148 3.18 -27.41 9.82
CA LYS A 148 2.29 -26.99 8.72
C LYS A 148 2.27 -25.47 8.66
N LEU A 149 2.39 -24.93 7.45
CA LEU A 149 2.19 -23.51 7.18
C LEU A 149 0.76 -23.32 6.69
N LEU A 150 -0.01 -22.50 7.40
CA LEU A 150 -1.38 -22.15 7.01
C LEU A 150 -1.34 -20.87 6.17
N VAL A 151 -1.99 -20.90 5.03
CA VAL A 151 -2.15 -19.75 4.14
C VAL A 151 -3.63 -19.53 3.87
N LEU A 152 -4.02 -18.28 3.59
CA LEU A 152 -5.36 -17.99 3.11
C LEU A 152 -5.56 -18.58 1.71
N GLN A 153 -6.71 -19.18 1.49
CA GLN A 153 -7.14 -19.54 0.15
C GLN A 153 -7.27 -18.26 -0.69
N ASP A 154 -6.84 -18.32 -1.97
CA ASP A 154 -6.84 -17.20 -2.91
C ASP A 154 -6.03 -15.97 -2.46
N GLN A 155 -5.00 -16.19 -1.63
CA GLN A 155 -4.01 -15.16 -1.34
C GLN A 155 -3.23 -14.74 -2.60
N PHE A 156 -2.46 -13.65 -2.52
CA PHE A 156 -1.79 -13.12 -3.69
C PHE A 156 -0.80 -14.16 -4.30
N PRO A 157 -0.84 -14.42 -5.63
CA PRO A 157 -0.11 -15.53 -6.24
C PRO A 157 1.39 -15.54 -5.98
N SER A 158 2.03 -14.36 -5.89
CA SER A 158 3.49 -14.25 -5.71
C SER A 158 4.01 -14.79 -4.38
N ASN A 159 3.12 -15.18 -3.47
CA ASN A 159 3.47 -15.79 -2.20
C ASN A 159 3.44 -17.33 -2.24
N VAL A 160 2.98 -17.93 -3.35
CA VAL A 160 2.87 -19.39 -3.53
C VAL A 160 3.67 -19.89 -4.74
N TYR A 161 3.57 -19.20 -5.87
CA TYR A 161 4.19 -19.58 -7.16
C TYR A 161 5.48 -18.80 -7.39
#